data_AF-A0A376FIJ2-F1
#
_entry.id   AF-A0A376FIJ2-F1
#
_cell.length_a   1.000
_cell.length_b   1.000
_cell.length_c   1.000
_cell.angle_alpha   90.00
_cell.angle_beta   90.00
_cell.angle_gamma   90.00
#
_symmetry.space_group_name_H-M   'P 1'
#
loop_
_entity.id
_entity.type
_entity.pdbx_description
1 polymer ?
#
loop_
_entity_poly.entity_id
_entity_poly.type
_entity_poly.pdbx_seq_one_letter_code
_entity_poly.pdbx_strand_id
1 'polypeptide(L)' 'MICPLFIIAGVYTRLACLPIIAVLLVAMLAVHPNWSIAEGQFGWLLLIIFTTLALTGPGQWRLQRKAAERFA' A
#
# COMPACT_ATOMS: atom_id res chain seq x y z
N MET A 1 7.12 -7.09 -6.09
CA MET A 1 8.14 -7.35 -5.04
C MET A 1 8.83 -6.09 -4.53
N ILE A 2 9.03 -5.04 -5.34
CA ILE A 2 9.78 -3.84 -4.90
C ILE A 2 8.91 -2.82 -4.13
N CYS A 3 7.60 -2.77 -4.42
CA CYS A 3 6.66 -1.83 -3.79
C CYS A 3 6.71 -1.78 -2.24
N PRO A 4 6.82 -2.91 -1.51
CA PRO A 4 6.95 -2.88 -0.05
C PRO A 4 8.18 -2.11 0.43
N LEU A 5 9.29 -2.13 -0.30
CA LEU A 5 10.51 -1.40 0.08
C LEU A 5 10.28 0.11 0.04
N PHE A 6 9.58 0.61 -0.97
CA PHE A 6 9.20 2.01 -1.09
C PHE A 6 8.21 2.43 0.02
N ILE A 7 7.25 1.56 0.34
CA ILE A 7 6.30 1.79 1.43
C ILE A 7 7.03 1.86 2.78
N ILE A 8 7.93 0.91 3.07
CA ILE A 8 8.75 0.87 4.30
C ILE A 8 9.65 2.11 4.40
N ALA A 9 10.30 2.51 3.30
CA ALA A 9 11.14 3.71 3.27
C ALA A 9 10.34 5.02 3.40
N GLY A 10 9.02 4.97 3.23
CA GLY A 10 8.15 6.14 3.18
C GLY A 10 8.33 6.97 1.90
N VAL A 11 8.91 6.41 0.84
CA VAL A 11 9.20 7.09 -0.44
C VAL A 11 8.23 6.57 -1.50
N TYR A 12 7.57 7.46 -2.24
CA TYR A 12 6.54 7.08 -3.23
C TYR A 12 5.44 6.14 -2.70
N THR A 13 5.18 6.13 -1.37
CA THR A 13 4.25 5.20 -0.70
C THR A 13 2.89 5.13 -1.39
N ARG A 14 2.31 6.28 -1.76
CA ARG A 14 1.00 6.32 -2.44
C ARG A 14 1.00 5.58 -3.78
N LEU A 15 2.00 5.84 -4.62
CA LEU A 15 2.17 5.19 -5.92
C LEU A 15 2.49 3.70 -5.75
N ALA A 16 3.33 3.35 -4.77
CA ALA A 16 3.68 1.96 -4.48
C ALA A 16 2.49 1.11 -3.99
N CYS A 17 1.46 1.73 -3.41
CA CYS A 17 0.23 1.03 -3.00
C CYS A 17 -0.68 0.67 -4.19
N LEU A 18 -0.68 1.46 -5.27
CA LEU A 18 -1.56 1.23 -6.43
C LEU A 18 -1.41 -0.17 -7.07
N PRO A 19 -0.20 -0.66 -7.42
CA PRO A 19 -0.06 -1.99 -7.99
C PRO A 19 -0.43 -3.09 -6.99
N ILE A 20 -0.27 -2.87 -5.68
CA ILE A 20 -0.67 -3.82 -4.64
C ILE A 20 -2.20 -3.94 -4.56
N ILE A 21 -2.90 -2.80 -4.55
CA ILE A 21 -4.36 -2.75 -4.59
C ILE A 21 -4.89 -3.46 -5.84
N ALA A 22 -4.26 -3.22 -6.99
CA ALA A 22 -4.68 -3.84 -8.25
C ALA A 22 -4.58 -5.37 -8.20
N VAL A 23 -3.46 -5.93 -7.74
CA VAL A 23 -3.32 -7.39 -7.63
C VAL A 23 -4.23 -7.99 -6.55
N LEU A 24 -4.52 -7.28 -5.45
CA LEU A 24 -5.50 -7.73 -4.45
C LEU A 24 -6.91 -7.80 -5.05
N LEU A 25 -7.33 -6.78 -5.79
CA LEU A 25 -8.63 -6.79 -6.47
C LEU A 25 -8.71 -7.91 -7.52
N VAL A 26 -7.66 -8.13 -8.30
CA VAL A 26 -7.58 -9.25 -9.25
C VAL A 26 -7.66 -10.59 -8.52
N ALA A 27 -6.92 -10.76 -7.42
CA ALA A 27 -6.93 -12.00 -6.65
C ALA A 27 -8.33 -12.31 -6.10
N MET A 28 -9.03 -11.31 -5.56
CA MET A 28 -10.34 -11.50 -4.92
C MET A 28 -11.48 -11.60 -5.92
N LEU A 29 -11.45 -10.82 -7.01
CA LEU A 29 -12.59 -10.71 -7.92
C LEU A 29 -12.45 -11.59 -9.17
N ALA A 30 -11.22 -11.89 -9.61
CA ALA A 30 -10.97 -12.65 -10.83
C ALA A 30 -10.39 -14.05 -10.56
N VAL A 31 -9.48 -14.18 -9.59
CA VAL A 31 -8.86 -15.49 -9.27
C VAL A 31 -9.71 -16.30 -8.31
N HIS A 32 -10.34 -15.66 -7.32
CA HIS A 32 -11.19 -16.30 -6.31
C HIS A 32 -12.61 -15.73 -6.26
N PRO A 33 -13.36 -15.72 -7.37
CA PRO A 33 -14.69 -15.07 -7.43
C PRO A 33 -15.73 -15.74 -6.51
N ASN A 34 -15.51 -16.98 -6.12
CA ASN A 34 -16.44 -17.77 -5.32
C ASN A 34 -16.18 -17.65 -3.80
N TRP A 35 -15.16 -16.91 -3.38
CA TRP A 35 -14.91 -16.72 -1.96
C TRP A 35 -16.04 -15.93 -1.31
N SER A 36 -16.53 -16.48 -0.20
CA SER A 36 -17.33 -15.73 0.75
C SER A 36 -16.51 -14.59 1.37
N ILE A 37 -17.20 -13.64 1.99
CA ILE A 37 -16.55 -12.54 2.74
C ILE A 37 -15.62 -13.09 3.82
N ALA A 38 -15.99 -14.21 4.45
CA ALA A 38 -15.21 -14.86 5.49
C ALA A 38 -13.88 -15.44 4.97
N GLU A 39 -13.91 -16.11 3.81
CA GLU A 39 -12.71 -16.67 3.19
C GLU A 39 -11.76 -15.56 2.68
N GLY A 40 -12.34 -14.46 2.18
CA GLY A 40 -11.59 -13.29 1.71
C GLY A 40 -11.07 -12.35 2.80
N GLN A 41 -11.26 -12.63 4.09
CA GLN A 41 -10.96 -11.71 5.20
C GLN A 41 -9.54 -11.13 5.14
N PHE A 42 -8.54 -11.96 4.83
CA PHE A 42 -7.16 -11.49 4.73
C PHE A 42 -6.96 -10.54 3.55
N GLY A 43 -7.60 -10.81 2.41
CA GLY A 43 -7.59 -9.92 1.25
C GLY A 43 -8.27 -8.58 1.55
N TRP A 44 -9.43 -8.60 2.22
CA TRP A 44 -10.14 -7.39 2.64
C TRP A 44 -9.32 -6.54 3.62
N LEU A 45 -8.68 -7.19 4.60
CA LEU A 45 -7.79 -6.51 5.55
C LEU A 45 -6.65 -5.79 4.83
N LEU A 46 -5.95 -6.48 3.92
CA LEU A 46 -4.87 -5.88 3.16
C LEU A 46 -5.37 -4.75 2.25
N LEU A 47 -6.53 -4.92 1.61
CA LEU A 47 -7.13 -3.89 0.76
C LEU A 47 -7.42 -2.62 1.56
N ILE A 48 -7.98 -2.75 2.77
CA ILE A 48 -8.21 -1.62 3.67
C ILE A 48 -6.88 -0.92 4.00
N ILE A 49 -5.89 -1.67 4.47
CA ILE A 49 -4.58 -1.13 4.87
C ILE A 49 -3.92 -0.34 3.72
N PHE A 50 -3.80 -0.96 2.54
CA PHE A 50 -3.12 -0.33 1.40
C PHE A 50 -3.93 0.81 0.79
N THR A 51 -5.26 0.74 0.82
CA THR A 51 -6.11 1.87 0.39
C THR A 51 -5.96 3.05 1.35
N THR A 52 -5.97 2.80 2.67
CA THR A 52 -5.70 3.84 3.65
C THR A 52 -4.33 4.48 3.41
N LEU A 53 -3.26 3.69 3.20
CA LEU A 53 -1.92 4.21 2.89
C LEU A 53 -1.86 4.96 1.54
N ALA A 54 -2.61 4.55 0.53
CA ALA A 54 -2.71 5.28 -0.73
C ALA A 54 -3.33 6.68 -0.53
N LEU A 55 -4.30 6.79 0.38
CA LEU A 55 -5.01 8.03 0.69
C LEU A 55 -4.27 8.94 1.67
N THR A 56 -3.62 8.38 2.69
CA THR A 56 -2.95 9.16 3.76
C THR A 56 -1.45 9.33 3.50
N GLY A 57 -0.84 8.42 2.72
CA GLY A 57 0.61 8.38 2.52
C GLY A 57 1.36 7.82 3.73
N PRO A 58 2.68 8.05 3.83
CA PRO A 58 3.52 7.46 4.88
C PRO A 58 3.48 8.22 6.23
N GLY A 59 2.71 9.31 6.31
CA GLY A 59 2.72 10.21 7.47
C GLY A 59 4.06 10.91 7.68
N GLN A 60 4.48 11.05 8.93
CA GLN A 60 5.75 11.67 9.34
C GLN A 60 6.98 10.76 9.14
N TRP A 61 6.75 9.49 8.79
CA TRP A 61 7.78 8.47 8.65
C TRP A 61 8.27 8.41 7.20
N ARG A 62 9.33 9.13 6.90
CA ARG A 62 10.04 9.05 5.62
C ARG A 62 11.52 9.08 5.92
N LEU A 63 12.29 8.12 5.38
CA LEU A 63 13.75 8.07 5.58
C LEU A 63 14.46 9.34 5.06
N GLN A 64 13.79 10.10 4.18
CA GLN A 64 14.19 11.43 3.76
C GLN A 64 13.62 12.50 4.70
N ARG A 65 14.25 12.69 5.86
CA ARG A 65 14.10 13.89 6.70
C ARG A 65 15.51 14.38 7.07
N LYS A 66 15.86 15.61 6.66
CA LYS A 66 17.12 16.37 6.89
C LYS A 66 18.25 16.29 5.83
N ALA A 67 17.97 16.59 4.57
CA ALA A 67 19.03 17.10 3.65
C ALA A 67 18.67 18.46 3.03
N ALA A 68 17.38 18.76 2.85
CA ALA A 68 16.92 20.00 2.23
C ALA A 68 16.78 21.20 3.20
N GLU A 69 16.71 20.97 4.51
CA GLU A 69 16.53 22.04 5.51
C GLU A 69 17.85 22.70 5.95
N ARG A 70 19.00 22.27 5.42
CA ARG A 70 20.32 22.81 5.83
C ARG A 70 20.85 23.92 4.90
N PHE A 71 20.03 24.39 3.96
CA PHE A 71 20.36 25.46 3.00
C PHE A 71 19.20 26.47 2.79
N ALA A 72 18.25 26.54 3.72
CA ALA A 72 17.22 27.59 3.76
C ALA A 72 17.41 28.47 4.99
#